data_AF-A0A8S0FN68-F1
#
_entry.id   AF-A0A8S0FN68-F1
#
_cell.length_a   1.000
_cell.length_b   1.000
_cell.length_c   1.000
_cell.angle_alpha   90.00
_cell.angle_beta   90.00
_cell.angle_gamma   90.00
#
_symmetry.space_group_name_H-M   'P 1'
#
loop_
_entity.id
_entity.type
_entity.pdbx_description
1 polymer ?
#
loop_
_entity_poly.entity_id
_entity_poly.type
_entity_poly.pdbx_seq_one_letter_code
_entity_poly.pdbx_strand_id
1 'polypeptide(L)'
;MWHIRANTGDNQYRMWDFHVEDFMPERMALNLTGEKTPLTPKDEVKFSVVGYYLYGALANGNTLQGQLFLRPLREAVSALPGFEFGDIAAENLSRTLDEVQLTLDDKGRGEVSTESQWKETHSPLQVIFQGSLLESGGRPVTRRAEQAIWPADALPGTSVRSSPRNRFTIIAPTAR
;
A
#
# COMPACT_ATOMS: atom_id res chain seq x y z
N MET A 1 18.11 6.56 -15.56
CA MET A 1 17.28 7.77 -15.75
C MET A 1 18.04 8.73 -16.66
N TRP A 2 17.42 9.17 -17.76
CA TRP A 2 17.99 10.11 -18.72
C TRP A 2 17.22 11.44 -18.64
N HIS A 3 17.82 12.52 -19.14
CA HIS A 3 17.14 13.83 -19.19
C HIS A 3 17.50 14.61 -20.46
N ILE A 4 16.52 15.36 -20.99
CA ILE A 4 16.74 16.39 -22.00
C ILE A 4 16.94 17.71 -21.28
N ARG A 5 18.01 18.45 -21.59
CA ARG A 5 18.23 19.81 -21.09
C ARG A 5 17.98 20.83 -22.20
N ALA A 6 17.18 21.85 -21.91
CA ALA A 6 16.95 22.99 -22.80
C ALA A 6 17.28 24.30 -22.08
N ASN A 7 17.87 25.25 -22.79
CA ASN A 7 18.15 26.60 -22.29
C ASN A 7 17.42 27.60 -23.19
N THR A 8 16.65 28.50 -22.60
CA THR A 8 15.86 29.49 -23.34
C THR A 8 16.61 30.79 -23.62
N GLY A 9 17.90 30.85 -23.28
CA GLY A 9 18.75 32.04 -23.36
C GLY A 9 18.97 32.74 -22.02
N ASP A 10 18.34 32.24 -20.95
CA ASP A 10 18.42 32.75 -19.57
C ASP A 10 19.54 32.10 -18.74
N ASN A 11 20.32 31.18 -19.33
CA ASN A 11 21.32 30.37 -18.64
C ASN A 11 20.74 29.53 -17.47
N GLN A 12 19.43 29.29 -17.49
CA GLN A 12 18.78 28.34 -16.60
C GLN A 12 18.25 27.15 -17.42
N TYR A 13 18.78 25.97 -17.15
CA TYR A 13 18.34 24.77 -17.83
C TYR A 13 16.96 24.32 -17.34
N ARG A 14 16.09 23.96 -18.28
CA ARG A 14 14.88 23.18 -18.05
C ARG A 14 15.20 21.72 -18.32
N MET A 15 14.91 20.87 -17.36
CA MET A 15 15.16 19.43 -17.44
C MET A 15 13.84 18.70 -17.71
N TRP A 16 13.88 17.72 -18.59
CA TRP A 16 12.79 16.79 -18.80
C TRP A 16 13.31 15.36 -18.67
N ASP A 17 12.95 14.71 -17.56
CA ASP A 17 13.41 13.38 -17.22
C ASP A 17 12.60 12.30 -17.95
N PHE A 18 13.27 11.27 -18.45
CA PHE A 18 12.65 10.11 -19.06
C PHE A 18 13.42 8.82 -18.76
N HIS A 19 12.69 7.71 -18.76
CA HIS A 19 13.26 6.38 -18.56
C HIS A 19 13.63 5.79 -19.93
N VAL A 20 14.82 5.20 -20.02
CA VAL A 20 15.25 4.39 -21.15
C VAL A 20 15.51 3.01 -20.59
N GLU A 21 14.55 2.11 -20.83
CA GLU A 21 14.53 0.76 -20.30
C GLU A 21 14.17 -0.20 -21.43
N ASP A 22 14.74 -1.41 -21.39
CA ASP A 22 14.28 -2.52 -22.24
C ASP A 22 13.00 -3.10 -21.62
N PHE A 23 11.89 -2.40 -21.85
CA PHE A 23 10.60 -2.69 -21.23
C PHE A 23 9.65 -3.38 -22.21
N MET A 24 9.20 -4.59 -21.87
CA MET A 24 8.06 -5.18 -22.56
C MET A 24 6.76 -4.60 -21.99
N PRO A 25 5.80 -4.12 -22.80
CA PRO A 25 4.53 -3.60 -22.29
C PRO A 25 3.79 -4.61 -21.42
N GLU A 26 3.16 -4.16 -20.34
CA GLU A 26 2.19 -4.98 -19.60
C GLU A 26 1.01 -5.33 -20.52
N ARG A 27 0.45 -6.52 -20.36
CA ARG A 27 -0.70 -7.03 -21.16
C ARG A 27 -1.97 -7.24 -20.34
N MET A 28 -1.84 -7.13 -19.02
CA MET A 28 -2.92 -7.29 -18.05
C MET A 28 -2.95 -6.07 -17.13
N ALA A 29 -4.14 -5.76 -16.63
CA ALA A 29 -4.35 -4.87 -15.51
C ALA A 29 -4.71 -5.71 -14.27
N LEU A 30 -4.18 -5.28 -13.13
CA LEU A 30 -4.50 -5.80 -11.81
C LEU A 30 -4.93 -4.62 -10.94
N ASN A 31 -6.10 -4.73 -10.32
CA ASN A 31 -6.59 -3.79 -9.32
C ASN A 31 -6.72 -4.52 -7.99
N LEU A 32 -6.09 -3.94 -6.96
CA LEU A 32 -6.12 -4.43 -5.59
C LEU A 32 -6.76 -3.33 -4.73
N THR A 33 -7.87 -3.63 -4.07
CA THR A 33 -8.65 -2.63 -3.32
C THR A 33 -8.86 -3.10 -1.89
N GLY A 34 -8.43 -2.28 -0.93
CA GLY A 34 -8.81 -2.41 0.48
C GLY A 34 -9.89 -1.40 0.87
N GLU A 35 -10.16 -1.28 2.16
CA GLU A 35 -11.08 -0.31 2.73
C GLU A 35 -10.44 1.08 2.85
N LYS A 36 -11.22 2.12 2.54
CA LYS A 36 -10.77 3.51 2.70
C LYS A 36 -10.65 3.92 4.16
N THR A 37 -11.56 3.41 5.00
CA THR A 37 -11.54 3.66 6.43
C THR A 37 -10.57 2.68 7.11
N PRO A 38 -9.78 3.14 8.09
CA PRO A 38 -8.98 2.22 8.88
C PRO A 38 -9.85 1.17 9.57
N LEU A 39 -9.35 -0.06 9.61
CA LEU A 39 -9.97 -1.16 10.33
C LEU A 39 -9.62 -1.11 11.82
N THR A 40 -10.43 -1.71 12.67
CA THR A 40 -10.06 -1.95 14.06
C THR A 40 -9.10 -3.14 14.17
N PRO A 41 -8.36 -3.30 15.28
CA PRO A 41 -7.47 -4.44 15.45
C PRO A 41 -8.17 -5.80 15.48
N LYS A 42 -9.50 -5.82 15.65
CA LYS A 42 -10.28 -7.06 15.71
C LYS A 42 -10.81 -7.49 14.35
N ASP A 43 -10.83 -6.59 13.38
CA ASP A 43 -11.38 -6.86 12.06
C ASP A 43 -10.43 -7.72 11.23
N GLU A 44 -11.04 -8.56 10.40
CA GLU A 44 -10.35 -9.30 9.35
C GLU A 44 -9.93 -8.34 8.23
N VAL A 45 -8.70 -8.46 7.75
CA VAL A 45 -8.23 -7.65 6.62
C VAL A 45 -8.64 -8.31 5.32
N LYS A 46 -9.24 -7.55 4.40
CA LYS A 46 -9.69 -8.03 3.09
C LYS A 46 -9.18 -7.14 1.97
N PHE A 47 -8.77 -7.77 0.88
CA PHE A 47 -8.44 -7.11 -0.38
C PHE A 47 -9.27 -7.73 -1.50
N SER A 48 -10.04 -6.90 -2.19
CA SER A 48 -10.70 -7.27 -3.44
C SER A 48 -9.70 -7.23 -4.59
N VAL A 49 -9.69 -8.30 -5.39
CA VAL A 49 -8.81 -8.46 -6.55
C VAL A 49 -9.65 -8.45 -7.81
N VAL A 50 -9.27 -7.62 -8.78
CA VAL A 50 -9.86 -7.61 -10.12
C VAL A 50 -8.76 -7.61 -11.17
N GLY A 51 -8.78 -8.61 -12.06
CA GLY A 51 -7.83 -8.77 -13.14
C GLY A 51 -8.52 -8.85 -14.51
N TYR A 52 -7.92 -8.20 -15.51
CA TYR A 52 -8.36 -8.29 -16.90
C TYR A 52 -7.20 -8.04 -17.87
N TYR A 53 -7.30 -8.58 -19.07
CA TYR A 53 -6.39 -8.28 -20.16
C TYR A 53 -6.70 -6.92 -20.76
N LEU A 54 -5.66 -6.19 -21.17
CA LEU A 54 -5.82 -4.84 -21.74
C LEU A 54 -6.57 -4.81 -23.08
N TYR A 55 -6.71 -5.95 -23.74
CA TYR A 55 -7.55 -6.11 -24.95
C TYR A 55 -9.03 -6.42 -24.64
N GLY A 56 -9.42 -6.46 -23.36
CA GLY A 56 -10.82 -6.53 -22.93
C GLY A 56 -11.31 -7.89 -22.40
N ALA A 57 -10.50 -8.95 -22.44
CA ALA A 57 -10.87 -10.22 -21.82
C ALA A 57 -10.69 -10.20 -20.29
N LEU A 58 -11.53 -10.93 -19.57
CA LEU A 58 -11.38 -11.13 -18.12
C LEU A 58 -10.23 -12.10 -17.84
N ALA A 59 -9.56 -11.93 -16.70
CA ALA A 59 -8.46 -12.81 -16.29
C ALA A 59 -8.97 -14.12 -15.67
N ASN A 60 -9.91 -14.79 -16.35
CA ASN A 60 -10.52 -16.03 -15.88
C ASN A 60 -9.49 -17.15 -15.81
N GLY A 61 -9.38 -17.79 -14.65
CA GLY A 61 -8.46 -18.91 -14.45
C GLY A 61 -6.99 -18.49 -14.33
N ASN A 62 -6.69 -17.18 -14.37
CA ASN A 62 -5.34 -16.69 -14.13
C ASN A 62 -4.97 -16.84 -12.65
N THR A 63 -3.71 -17.20 -12.41
CA THR A 63 -3.16 -17.34 -11.06
C THR A 63 -2.75 -15.98 -10.53
N LEU A 64 -3.19 -15.66 -9.31
CA LEU A 64 -2.67 -14.58 -8.50
C LEU A 64 -1.74 -15.17 -7.43
N GLN A 65 -0.53 -14.64 -7.32
CA GLN A 65 0.43 -14.97 -6.28
C GLN A 65 0.84 -13.71 -5.53
N GLY A 66 1.16 -13.79 -4.24
CA GLY A 66 1.61 -12.60 -3.53
C GLY A 66 2.05 -12.87 -2.10
N GLN A 67 2.42 -11.81 -1.41
CA GLN A 67 2.76 -11.84 0.00
C GLN A 67 2.02 -10.74 0.75
N LEU A 68 1.66 -11.06 1.99
CA LEU A 68 1.12 -10.10 2.95
C LEU A 68 2.19 -9.71 3.95
N PHE A 69 2.28 -8.41 4.24
CA PHE A 69 3.23 -7.85 5.19
C PHE A 69 2.52 -7.00 6.22
N LEU A 70 2.90 -7.16 7.49
CA LEU A 70 2.51 -6.24 8.56
C LEU A 70 3.60 -5.20 8.75
N ARG A 71 3.25 -3.92 8.76
CA ARG A 71 4.19 -2.83 9.07
C ARG A 71 3.56 -1.82 10.04
N PRO A 72 4.38 -1.09 10.82
CA PRO A 72 3.91 0.08 11.55
C PRO A 72 3.38 1.13 10.57
N LEU A 73 2.30 1.82 10.96
CA LEU A 73 1.78 2.98 10.24
C LEU A 73 2.16 4.26 11.00
N ARG A 74 3.44 4.62 10.93
CA ARG A 74 4.00 5.79 11.65
C ARG A 74 3.41 7.09 11.15
N GLU A 75 3.24 7.23 9.83
CA GLU A 75 2.63 8.41 9.20
C GLU A 75 1.15 8.15 8.93
N ALA A 76 0.38 7.82 9.98
CA ALA A 76 -1.03 7.44 9.85
C ALA A 76 -1.94 8.55 9.32
N VAL A 77 -1.54 9.82 9.50
CA VAL A 77 -2.35 10.98 9.13
C VAL A 77 -1.58 11.86 8.14
N SER A 78 -1.87 11.71 6.85
CA SER A 78 -1.24 12.47 5.76
C SER A 78 -1.45 13.99 5.87
N ALA A 79 -2.52 14.43 6.54
CA ALA A 79 -2.80 15.84 6.82
C ALA A 79 -1.80 16.48 7.81
N LEU A 80 -0.98 15.67 8.51
CA LEU A 80 -0.01 16.13 9.51
C LEU A 80 1.40 15.61 9.18
N PRO A 81 2.08 16.15 8.15
CA PRO A 81 3.43 15.74 7.80
C PRO A 81 4.41 15.92 8.96
N GLY A 82 5.25 14.90 9.21
CA GLY A 82 6.25 14.91 10.28
C GLY A 82 5.72 14.54 11.68
N PHE A 83 4.45 14.18 11.80
CA PHE A 83 3.92 13.51 12.99
C PHE A 83 4.05 12.00 12.84
N GLU A 84 4.56 11.36 13.89
CA GLU A 84 4.62 9.92 14.06
C GLU A 84 3.56 9.45 15.05
N PHE A 85 2.99 8.28 14.78
CA PHE A 85 1.97 7.63 15.60
C PHE A 85 2.43 6.21 15.98
N GLY A 86 2.02 5.77 17.17
CA GLY A 86 2.35 4.45 17.71
C GLY A 86 3.62 4.40 18.55
N ASP A 87 3.78 3.29 19.26
CA ASP A 87 4.90 3.04 20.17
C ASP A 87 6.14 2.63 19.37
N ILE A 88 7.27 3.32 19.58
CA ILE A 88 8.54 3.02 18.92
C ILE A 88 9.26 1.82 19.54
N ALA A 89 8.97 1.50 20.80
CA ALA A 89 9.54 0.36 21.51
C ALA A 89 8.79 -0.95 21.22
N ALA A 90 7.63 -0.89 20.56
CA ALA A 90 6.86 -2.08 20.24
C ALA A 90 7.58 -2.96 19.22
N GLU A 91 7.88 -4.20 19.66
CA GLU A 91 8.52 -5.22 18.86
C GLU A 91 7.50 -5.98 17.97
N ASN A 92 8.00 -6.74 16.99
CA ASN A 92 7.19 -7.60 16.12
C ASN A 92 6.11 -6.91 15.25
N LEU A 93 6.17 -5.58 15.11
CA LEU A 93 5.25 -4.82 14.24
C LEU A 93 5.62 -4.88 12.74
N SER A 94 6.81 -5.43 12.41
CA SER A 94 7.28 -5.64 11.04
C SER A 94 7.52 -7.11 10.80
N ARG A 95 6.59 -7.78 10.10
CA ARG A 95 6.72 -9.20 9.76
C ARG A 95 6.05 -9.55 8.43
N THR A 96 6.39 -10.71 7.89
CA THR A 96 5.63 -11.35 6.81
C THR A 96 4.49 -12.14 7.45
N LEU A 97 3.30 -12.07 6.87
CA LEU A 97 2.11 -12.78 7.35
C LEU A 97 2.01 -14.11 6.61
N ASP A 98 1.40 -14.09 5.42
CA ASP A 98 1.13 -15.29 4.63
C ASP A 98 1.55 -15.09 3.16
N GLU A 99 1.80 -16.21 2.51
CA GLU A 99 1.87 -16.30 1.05
C GLU A 99 0.46 -16.54 0.50
N VAL A 100 0.11 -15.78 -0.53
CA VAL A 100 -1.20 -15.84 -1.17
C VAL A 100 -1.03 -16.54 -2.51
N GLN A 101 -1.84 -17.57 -2.75
CA GLN A 101 -1.99 -18.17 -4.07
C GLN A 101 -3.46 -18.52 -4.31
N LEU A 102 -4.06 -17.91 -5.33
CA LEU A 102 -5.44 -18.16 -5.71
C LEU A 102 -5.63 -18.09 -7.22
N THR A 103 -6.75 -18.62 -7.70
CA THR A 103 -7.17 -18.55 -9.10
C THR A 103 -8.36 -17.62 -9.20
N LEU A 104 -8.33 -16.67 -10.14
CA LEU A 104 -9.45 -15.76 -10.36
C LEU A 104 -10.65 -16.48 -10.99
N ASP A 105 -11.85 -16.05 -10.61
CA ASP A 105 -13.12 -16.59 -11.10
C ASP A 105 -13.40 -16.24 -12.58
N ASP A 106 -14.56 -16.67 -13.07
CA ASP A 106 -15.01 -16.41 -14.45
C ASP A 106 -15.14 -14.92 -14.80
N LYS A 107 -15.26 -14.06 -13.77
CA LYS A 107 -15.33 -12.61 -13.88
C LYS A 107 -13.98 -11.92 -13.68
N GLY A 108 -12.89 -12.69 -13.54
CA GLY A 108 -11.56 -12.16 -13.25
C GLY A 108 -11.46 -11.56 -11.84
N ARG A 109 -12.23 -12.08 -10.88
CA ARG A 109 -12.27 -11.58 -9.49
C ARG A 109 -11.72 -12.60 -8.51
N GLY A 110 -11.25 -12.09 -7.38
CA GLY A 110 -10.82 -12.87 -6.24
C GLY A 110 -10.88 -12.04 -4.96
N GLU A 111 -10.75 -12.71 -3.83
CA GLU A 111 -10.65 -12.07 -2.52
C GLU A 111 -9.45 -12.66 -1.78
N VAL A 112 -8.66 -11.78 -1.17
CA VAL A 112 -7.55 -12.15 -0.30
C VAL A 112 -7.90 -11.66 1.09
N SER A 113 -7.92 -12.55 2.07
CA SER A 113 -8.16 -12.16 3.45
C SER A 113 -7.13 -12.77 4.40
N THR A 114 -6.94 -12.10 5.54
CA THR A 114 -6.09 -12.60 6.62
C THR A 114 -6.70 -12.21 7.97
N GLU A 115 -6.74 -13.18 8.87
CA GLU A 115 -7.25 -13.02 10.23
C GLU A 115 -6.34 -12.09 11.04
N SER A 116 -6.94 -11.31 11.95
CA SER A 116 -6.14 -10.43 12.79
C SER A 116 -5.26 -11.21 13.77
N GLN A 117 -3.95 -10.95 13.68
CA GLN A 117 -2.92 -11.48 14.58
C GLN A 117 -2.34 -10.38 15.49
N TRP A 118 -3.02 -9.23 15.60
CA TRP A 118 -2.58 -8.02 16.31
C TRP A 118 -3.72 -7.39 17.12
N LYS A 119 -4.65 -8.21 17.62
CA LYS A 119 -5.87 -7.78 18.33
C LYS A 119 -5.60 -6.86 19.53
N GLU A 120 -4.45 -7.05 20.20
CA GLU A 120 -4.03 -6.29 21.38
C GLU A 120 -3.08 -5.13 21.04
N THR A 121 -2.94 -4.75 19.76
CA THR A 121 -2.07 -3.63 19.39
C THR A 121 -2.57 -2.31 19.97
N HIS A 122 -1.64 -1.51 20.48
CA HIS A 122 -1.89 -0.12 20.89
C HIS A 122 -1.32 0.88 19.89
N SER A 123 -0.74 0.40 18.79
CA SER A 123 -0.13 1.23 17.74
C SER A 123 -0.89 1.07 16.41
N PRO A 124 -0.98 2.13 15.59
CA PRO A 124 -1.49 2.01 14.23
C PRO A 124 -0.58 1.14 13.38
N LEU A 125 -1.22 0.27 12.60
CA LEU A 125 -0.58 -0.70 11.74
C LEU A 125 -1.09 -0.54 10.31
N GLN A 126 -0.37 -1.15 9.39
CA GLN A 126 -0.84 -1.35 8.03
C GLN A 126 -0.52 -2.78 7.58
N VAL A 127 -1.48 -3.38 6.89
CA VAL A 127 -1.24 -4.61 6.14
C VAL A 127 -1.04 -4.22 4.68
N ILE A 128 0.09 -4.65 4.13
CA ILE A 128 0.47 -4.42 2.74
C ILE A 128 0.30 -5.73 2.00
N PHE A 129 -0.52 -5.72 0.96
CA PHE A 129 -0.61 -6.82 0.01
C PHE A 129 0.20 -6.49 -1.23
N GLN A 130 1.22 -7.30 -1.51
CA GLN A 130 1.95 -7.27 -2.77
C GLN A 130 1.52 -8.46 -3.62
N GLY A 131 0.60 -8.22 -4.56
CA GLY A 131 0.01 -9.22 -5.43
C GLY A 131 0.57 -9.15 -6.85
N SER A 132 0.77 -10.30 -7.46
CA SER A 132 1.27 -10.51 -8.82
C SER A 132 0.28 -11.39 -9.57
N LEU A 133 -0.33 -10.86 -10.62
CA LEU A 133 -1.22 -11.59 -11.51
C LEU A 133 -0.41 -12.18 -12.67
N LEU A 134 -0.42 -13.49 -12.83
CA LEU A 134 0.39 -14.18 -13.84
C LEU A 134 -0.37 -14.28 -15.16
N GLU A 135 0.25 -13.84 -16.26
CA GLU A 135 -0.15 -14.15 -17.63
C GLU A 135 0.06 -15.65 -17.92
N SER A 136 -0.61 -16.22 -18.92
CA SER A 136 -0.39 -17.61 -19.35
C SER A 136 1.07 -17.92 -19.71
N GLY A 137 1.85 -16.91 -20.13
CA GLY A 137 3.28 -17.02 -20.38
C GLY A 137 4.18 -16.94 -19.13
N GLY A 138 3.60 -16.89 -17.93
CA GLY A 138 4.30 -16.83 -16.64
C GLY A 138 4.76 -15.43 -16.22
N ARG A 139 4.55 -14.41 -17.07
CA ARG A 139 4.94 -13.03 -16.75
C ARG A 139 3.96 -12.41 -15.75
N PRO A 140 4.43 -11.86 -14.62
CA PRO A 140 3.55 -11.23 -13.63
C PRO A 140 3.28 -9.75 -13.94
N VAL A 141 2.09 -9.29 -13.55
CA VAL A 141 1.77 -7.87 -13.32
C VAL A 141 1.62 -7.68 -11.82
N THR A 142 2.56 -6.95 -11.22
CA THR A 142 2.63 -6.74 -9.77
C THR A 142 2.00 -5.42 -9.36
N ARG A 143 1.20 -5.44 -8.31
CA ARG A 143 0.60 -4.25 -7.68
C ARG A 143 0.68 -4.38 -6.16
N ARG A 144 0.54 -3.23 -5.50
CA ARG A 144 0.55 -3.11 -4.05
C ARG A 144 -0.72 -2.43 -3.59
N ALA A 145 -1.36 -2.97 -2.56
CA ALA A 145 -2.44 -2.32 -1.82
C ALA A 145 -2.10 -2.28 -0.33
N GLU A 146 -2.64 -1.28 0.37
CA GLU A 146 -2.37 -1.05 1.78
C GLU A 146 -3.69 -0.89 2.50
N GLN A 147 -3.82 -1.55 3.66
CA GLN A 147 -4.96 -1.44 4.55
C GLN A 147 -4.49 -0.84 5.87
N ALA A 148 -5.00 0.33 6.23
CA ALA A 148 -4.74 0.94 7.52
C ALA A 148 -5.53 0.23 8.63
N ILE A 149 -4.91 0.07 9.80
CA ILE A 149 -5.51 -0.48 11.01
C ILE A 149 -5.23 0.48 12.16
N TRP A 150 -6.29 0.99 12.79
CA TRP A 150 -6.18 1.94 13.89
C TRP A 150 -6.72 1.31 15.19
N PRO A 151 -5.95 1.34 16.30
CA PRO A 151 -6.41 0.77 17.56
C PRO A 151 -7.53 1.57 18.24
N ALA A 152 -7.75 2.82 17.82
CA ALA A 152 -8.79 3.69 18.33
C ALA A 152 -9.18 4.74 17.29
N ASP A 153 -10.33 5.38 17.48
CA ASP A 153 -10.81 6.49 16.64
C ASP A 153 -9.92 7.74 16.72
N ALA A 154 -9.05 7.84 17.73
CA ALA A 154 -8.09 8.92 17.82
C ALA A 154 -6.76 8.41 18.38
N LEU A 155 -5.66 8.88 17.80
CA LEU A 155 -4.32 8.43 18.12
C LEU A 155 -3.47 9.59 18.67
N PRO A 156 -2.62 9.34 19.68
CA PRO A 156 -1.61 10.31 20.08
C PRO A 156 -0.52 10.38 19.01
N GLY A 157 -0.26 11.59 18.52
CA GLY A 157 0.85 11.88 17.59
C GLY A 157 1.98 12.63 18.29
N THR A 158 3.22 12.25 17.98
CA THR A 158 4.43 12.98 18.38
C THR A 158 5.10 13.56 17.14
N SER A 159 5.65 14.76 17.21
CA SER A 159 6.48 15.31 16.14
C SER A 159 7.78 15.81 16.72
N VAL A 160 8.89 15.48 16.08
CA VAL A 160 10.20 16.02 16.45
C VAL A 160 10.35 17.37 15.76
N ARG A 161 9.85 18.42 16.40
CA ARG A 161 10.27 19.78 16.08
C ARG A 161 11.43 20.12 16.99
N SER A 162 12.56 20.56 16.44
CA SER A 162 13.72 21.05 17.20
C SER A 162 13.38 22.38 17.93
N SER A 163 12.54 22.33 18.95
CA SER A 163 12.34 23.40 19.92
C SER A 163 11.72 22.83 21.21
N PRO A 164 12.08 23.35 22.40
CA PRO A 164 12.09 22.59 23.66
C PRO A 164 10.72 22.35 24.33
N ARG A 165 9.62 22.30 23.57
CA ARG A 165 8.30 21.95 24.09
C ARG A 165 7.66 20.87 23.20
N ASN A 166 7.88 19.61 23.57
CA ASN A 166 7.07 18.48 23.06
C ASN A 166 5.59 18.79 23.32
N ARG A 167 4.80 19.03 22.26
CA ARG A 167 3.34 19.07 22.35
C ARG A 167 2.78 17.74 21.91
N PHE A 168 2.19 16.99 22.84
CA PHE A 168 1.32 15.87 22.54
C PHE A 168 -0.01 16.41 21.99
N THR A 169 -0.48 15.88 20.86
CA THR A 169 -1.80 16.21 20.30
C THR A 169 -2.56 14.91 20.02
N ILE A 170 -3.82 14.82 20.48
CA ILE A 170 -4.74 13.70 20.21
C ILE A 170 -5.49 14.02 18.91
N ILE A 171 -5.45 13.12 17.92
CA ILE A 171 -5.98 13.39 16.56
C ILE A 171 -6.88 12.24 16.10
N ALA A 172 -8.07 12.56 15.56
CA ALA A 172 -9.05 11.64 14.99
C ALA A 172 -9.04 11.67 13.45
N PRO A 173 -9.44 10.61 12.72
CA PRO A 173 -9.47 10.61 11.27
C PRO A 173 -10.59 11.55 10.81
N THR A 174 -10.27 12.43 9.86
CA THR A 174 -11.27 13.27 9.22
C THR A 174 -11.99 12.44 8.17
N ALA A 175 -13.21 11.99 8.46
CA ALA A 175 -14.09 11.41 7.44
C ALA A 175 -14.42 12.48 6.38
N ARG A 176 -14.21 12.17 5.11
CA ARG A 176 -14.80 12.88 3.97
C ARG A 176 -15.54 11.89 3.08
#